data_AF-A0A7J5ZSR0-F1
#
_entry.id   AF-A0A7J5ZSR0-F1
#
_cell.length_a   1.000
_cell.length_b   1.000
_cell.length_c   1.000
_cell.angle_alpha   90.00
_cell.angle_beta   90.00
_cell.angle_gamma   90.00
#
_symmetry.space_group_name_H-M   'P 1'
#
loop_
_entity.id
_entity.type
_entity.pdbx_description
1 polymer ?
#
loop_
_entity_poly.entity_id
_entity_poly.type
_entity_poly.pdbx_seq_one_letter_code
_entity_poly.pdbx_strand_id
1 'polypeptide(L)'
;MFYDSSVEYVYQIQQVEDRKKFDIVEPVLAFLQSILTLNNLTVEMTQDFLPYKQELQLSLQNTRNHFESTREEMEELMKRMKQPKSMFIRVQQPTIEGYLYIHEKWALGMTWVRYYCRYMKNNKLLVMLPTEQKPATKLVPVELTLKSCIRRKSDTIDKRFCFDIETQERPLVTLQAMSEFNRKQWMEAMDGKEPIYYSPIQKQTEMELNAVGFKFVRKCINIVEAKGDSSDPSVCLMMMMMN
;
A
#
# COMPACT_ATOMS: atom_id res chain seq x y z
N MET A 1 -13.12 -19.01 -107.75
CA MET A 1 -12.95 -17.90 -106.78
C MET A 1 -14.09 -17.83 -105.77
N PHE A 2 -15.34 -17.48 -106.14
CA PHE A 2 -16.46 -17.46 -105.17
C PHE A 2 -16.86 -18.84 -104.63
N TYR A 3 -16.89 -19.86 -105.50
CA TYR A 3 -17.21 -21.23 -105.10
C TYR A 3 -16.24 -21.77 -104.04
N ASP A 4 -14.93 -21.67 -104.32
CA ASP A 4 -13.88 -22.15 -103.41
C ASP A 4 -13.93 -21.44 -102.05
N SER A 5 -14.17 -20.13 -102.05
CA SER A 5 -14.33 -19.34 -100.82
C SER A 5 -15.58 -19.74 -100.02
N SER A 6 -16.68 -20.11 -100.70
CA SER A 6 -17.91 -20.55 -100.03
C SER A 6 -17.79 -21.94 -99.40
N VAL A 7 -17.09 -22.87 -100.05
CA VAL A 7 -16.84 -24.22 -99.51
C VAL A 7 -15.92 -24.15 -98.29
N GLU A 8 -14.87 -23.32 -98.36
CA GLU A 8 -13.98 -23.08 -97.21
C GLU A 8 -14.76 -22.47 -96.03
N TYR A 9 -15.64 -21.49 -96.29
CA TYR A 9 -16.45 -20.89 -95.23
C TYR A 9 -17.36 -21.91 -94.53
N VAL A 10 -18.05 -22.77 -95.29
CA VAL A 10 -18.90 -23.85 -94.72
C VAL A 10 -18.05 -24.84 -93.91
N TYR A 11 -16.85 -25.17 -94.39
CA TYR A 11 -15.91 -26.04 -93.67
C TYR A 11 -15.45 -25.41 -92.34
N GLN A 12 -15.15 -24.11 -92.32
CA GLN A 12 -14.80 -23.39 -91.09
C GLN A 12 -15.96 -23.32 -90.09
N ILE A 13 -17.20 -23.11 -90.57
CA ILE A 13 -18.39 -23.17 -89.70
C ILE A 13 -18.50 -24.54 -89.05
N GLN A 14 -18.36 -25.61 -89.84
CA GLN A 14 -18.45 -26.99 -89.31
C GLN A 14 -17.37 -27.25 -88.25
N GLN A 15 -16.14 -26.78 -88.48
CA GLN A 15 -15.08 -26.86 -87.48
C GLN A 15 -15.44 -26.12 -86.18
N VAL A 16 -15.97 -24.90 -86.26
CA VAL A 16 -16.40 -24.15 -85.07
C VAL A 16 -17.54 -24.86 -84.34
N GLU A 17 -18.51 -25.40 -85.07
CA GLU A 17 -19.64 -26.17 -84.52
C GLU A 17 -19.20 -27.46 -83.83
N ASP A 18 -18.15 -28.11 -84.32
CA ASP A 18 -17.59 -29.30 -83.70
C ASP A 18 -16.66 -28.96 -82.52
N ARG A 19 -15.89 -27.87 -82.60
CA ARG A 19 -14.99 -27.43 -81.51
C ARG A 19 -15.72 -26.92 -80.28
N LYS A 20 -16.80 -26.13 -80.45
CA LYS A 20 -17.56 -25.59 -79.33
C LYS A 20 -18.11 -26.67 -78.38
N LYS A 21 -18.30 -27.90 -78.87
CA LYS A 21 -18.79 -29.04 -78.08
C LYS A 21 -17.81 -29.41 -76.96
N PHE A 22 -16.50 -29.23 -77.16
CA PHE A 22 -15.49 -29.53 -76.14
C PHE A 22 -14.83 -28.27 -75.55
N ASP A 23 -14.66 -27.19 -76.33
CA ASP A 23 -14.06 -25.92 -75.86
C ASP A 23 -14.82 -25.31 -74.66
N ILE A 24 -16.13 -25.61 -74.51
CA ILE A 24 -16.94 -25.18 -73.37
C ILE A 24 -16.90 -26.20 -72.23
N VAL A 25 -16.88 -27.49 -72.55
CA VAL A 25 -17.01 -28.56 -71.56
C VAL A 25 -15.71 -28.77 -70.79
N GLU A 26 -14.56 -28.65 -71.45
CA GLU A 26 -13.25 -28.86 -70.82
C GLU A 26 -12.97 -27.87 -69.67
N PRO A 27 -13.18 -26.54 -69.82
CA PRO A 27 -13.02 -25.61 -68.71
C PRO A 27 -13.98 -25.88 -67.55
N VAL A 28 -15.23 -26.25 -67.84
CA VAL A 28 -16.23 -26.57 -66.81
C VAL A 28 -15.84 -27.84 -66.04
N LEU A 29 -15.36 -28.87 -66.75
CA LEU A 29 -14.89 -30.10 -66.13
C LEU A 29 -13.67 -29.84 -65.24
N ALA A 30 -12.68 -29.09 -65.73
CA ALA A 30 -11.50 -28.70 -64.96
C ALA A 30 -11.89 -27.90 -63.70
N PHE A 31 -12.85 -26.99 -63.82
CA PHE A 31 -13.37 -26.21 -62.70
C PHE A 31 -14.04 -27.10 -61.63
N LEU A 32 -14.90 -28.03 -62.04
CA LEU A 32 -15.55 -28.97 -61.11
C LEU A 32 -14.53 -29.88 -60.42
N GLN A 33 -13.52 -30.36 -61.14
CA GLN A 33 -12.42 -31.13 -60.55
C GLN A 33 -11.66 -30.31 -59.52
N SER A 34 -11.35 -29.05 -59.82
CA SER A 34 -10.68 -28.14 -58.88
C SER A 34 -11.51 -27.93 -57.60
N ILE A 35 -12.83 -27.78 -57.71
CA ILE A 35 -13.72 -27.66 -56.54
C ILE A 35 -13.67 -28.93 -55.69
N LEU A 36 -13.77 -30.11 -56.32
CA LEU A 36 -13.74 -31.38 -55.60
C LEU A 36 -12.42 -31.58 -54.87
N THR A 37 -11.29 -31.31 -55.53
CA THR A 37 -9.97 -31.38 -54.90
C THR A 37 -9.85 -30.40 -53.74
N LEU A 38 -10.28 -29.15 -53.91
CA LEU A 38 -10.23 -28.15 -52.85
C LEU A 38 -11.09 -28.53 -51.64
N ASN A 39 -12.29 -29.06 -51.88
CA ASN A 39 -13.18 -29.52 -50.81
C ASN A 39 -12.56 -30.67 -50.03
N ASN A 40 -11.97 -31.66 -50.71
CA ASN A 40 -11.30 -32.77 -50.06
C ASN A 40 -10.11 -32.29 -49.20
N LEU A 41 -9.26 -31.42 -49.75
CA LEU A 41 -8.14 -30.83 -49.02
C LEU A 41 -8.62 -30.03 -47.79
N THR A 42 -9.72 -29.30 -47.92
CA THR A 42 -10.30 -28.54 -46.80
C THR A 42 -10.80 -29.46 -45.70
N VAL A 43 -11.42 -30.58 -46.05
CA VAL A 43 -11.87 -31.59 -45.08
C VAL A 43 -10.67 -32.22 -44.36
N GLU A 44 -9.64 -32.64 -45.10
CA GLU A 44 -8.41 -33.20 -44.52
C GLU A 44 -7.73 -32.21 -43.57
N MET A 45 -7.51 -30.96 -44.00
CA MET A 45 -6.94 -29.93 -43.13
C MET A 45 -7.80 -29.71 -41.88
N THR A 46 -9.12 -29.65 -42.03
CA THR A 46 -10.02 -29.48 -40.88
C THR A 46 -9.88 -30.64 -39.89
N GLN A 47 -9.73 -31.86 -40.41
CA GLN A 47 -9.53 -33.05 -39.59
C GLN A 47 -8.20 -33.00 -38.82
N ASP A 48 -7.13 -32.54 -39.46
CA ASP A 48 -5.82 -32.35 -38.83
C ASP A 48 -5.84 -31.30 -37.71
N PHE A 49 -6.72 -30.28 -37.82
CA PHE A 49 -6.90 -29.24 -36.80
C PHE A 49 -7.83 -29.62 -35.64
N LEU A 50 -8.62 -30.71 -35.75
CA LEU A 50 -9.52 -31.16 -34.68
C LEU A 50 -8.85 -31.42 -33.33
N PRO A 51 -7.71 -32.13 -33.22
CA PRO A 51 -7.07 -32.39 -31.93
C PRO A 51 -6.67 -31.09 -31.21
N TYR A 52 -6.11 -30.13 -31.95
CA TYR A 52 -5.79 -28.81 -31.40
C TYR A 52 -7.03 -28.05 -30.91
N LYS A 53 -8.12 -28.09 -31.69
CA LYS A 53 -9.41 -27.50 -31.27
C LYS A 53 -9.93 -28.13 -29.98
N GLN A 54 -9.85 -29.46 -29.85
CA GLN A 54 -10.28 -30.17 -28.64
C GLN A 54 -9.42 -29.78 -27.43
N GLU A 55 -8.11 -29.73 -27.59
CA GLU A 55 -7.18 -29.29 -26.54
C GLU A 55 -7.49 -27.86 -26.08
N LEU A 56 -7.73 -26.95 -27.03
CA LEU A 56 -8.11 -25.56 -26.72
C LEU A 56 -9.42 -25.49 -25.93
N GLN A 57 -10.42 -26.29 -26.30
CA GLN A 57 -11.69 -26.37 -25.57
C GLN A 57 -11.49 -26.87 -24.13
N LEU A 58 -10.67 -27.92 -23.95
CA LEU A 58 -10.34 -28.43 -22.62
C LEU A 58 -9.58 -27.41 -21.78
N SER A 59 -8.57 -26.75 -22.36
CA SER A 59 -7.82 -25.70 -21.68
C SER A 59 -8.74 -24.57 -21.23
N LEU A 60 -9.64 -24.11 -22.09
CA LEU A 60 -10.60 -23.05 -21.76
C LEU A 60 -11.52 -23.46 -20.61
N GLN A 61 -12.03 -24.71 -20.65
CA GLN A 61 -12.87 -25.23 -19.57
C GLN A 61 -12.11 -25.33 -18.25
N ASN A 62 -10.85 -25.78 -18.27
CA ASN A 62 -9.99 -25.85 -17.09
C ASN A 62 -9.74 -24.45 -16.50
N THR A 63 -9.44 -23.45 -17.35
CA THR A 63 -9.29 -22.07 -16.90
C THR A 63 -10.56 -21.54 -16.24
N ARG A 64 -11.73 -21.83 -16.81
CA ARG A 64 -13.02 -21.44 -16.22
C ARG A 64 -13.25 -22.10 -14.85
N ASN A 65 -12.99 -23.40 -14.74
CA ASN A 65 -13.14 -24.14 -13.48
C ASN A 65 -12.18 -23.61 -12.41
N HIS A 66 -10.92 -23.33 -12.78
CA HIS A 66 -9.94 -22.78 -11.85
C HIS A 66 -10.32 -21.38 -11.35
N PHE A 67 -10.85 -20.53 -12.24
CA PHE A 67 -11.37 -19.23 -11.86
C PHE A 67 -12.52 -19.32 -10.84
N GLU A 68 -13.52 -20.17 -11.11
CA GLU A 68 -14.65 -20.37 -10.19
C GLU A 68 -14.19 -20.90 -8.82
N SER A 69 -13.29 -21.89 -8.80
CA SER A 69 -12.71 -22.42 -7.54
C SER A 69 -11.97 -21.32 -6.77
N THR A 70 -11.12 -20.54 -7.44
CA THR A 70 -10.37 -19.44 -6.81
C THR A 70 -11.30 -18.36 -6.27
N ARG A 71 -12.37 -18.05 -7.01
CA ARG A 71 -13.40 -17.09 -6.60
C ARG A 71 -14.10 -17.56 -5.32
N GLU A 72 -14.51 -18.83 -5.27
CA GLU A 72 -15.16 -19.42 -4.09
C GLU A 72 -14.24 -19.40 -2.86
N GLU A 73 -12.97 -19.80 -3.02
CA GLU A 73 -11.98 -19.74 -1.94
C GLU A 73 -11.75 -18.31 -1.42
N MET A 74 -11.70 -17.33 -2.34
CA MET A 74 -11.55 -15.91 -2.01
C MET A 74 -12.79 -15.37 -1.28
N GLU A 75 -13.99 -15.77 -1.69
CA GLU A 75 -15.24 -15.42 -1.02
C GLU A 75 -15.29 -16.01 0.39
N GLU A 76 -14.88 -17.27 0.58
CA GLU A 76 -14.79 -17.90 1.88
C GLU A 76 -13.75 -17.21 2.78
N LEU A 77 -12.58 -16.88 2.23
CA LEU A 77 -11.55 -16.12 2.93
C LEU A 77 -12.04 -14.74 3.34
N MET A 78 -12.73 -14.03 2.43
CA MET A 78 -13.32 -12.73 2.72
C MET A 78 -14.36 -12.83 3.83
N LYS A 79 -15.21 -13.86 3.81
CA LYS A 79 -16.18 -14.12 4.87
C LYS A 79 -15.49 -14.38 6.21
N ARG A 80 -14.42 -15.18 6.23
CA ARG A 80 -13.61 -15.44 7.43
C ARG A 80 -12.91 -14.18 7.97
N MET A 81 -12.40 -13.31 7.09
CA MET A 81 -11.77 -12.05 7.49
C MET A 81 -12.77 -11.00 7.97
N LYS A 82 -13.97 -10.96 7.38
CA LYS A 82 -15.05 -10.06 7.79
C LYS A 82 -15.79 -10.54 9.04
N GLN A 83 -15.76 -11.83 9.33
CA GLN A 83 -16.23 -12.32 10.63
C GLN A 83 -15.34 -11.72 11.72
N PRO A 84 -15.92 -11.03 12.72
CA PRO A 84 -15.13 -10.60 13.88
C PRO A 84 -14.46 -11.83 14.46
N LYS A 85 -13.14 -11.77 14.69
CA LYS A 85 -12.33 -12.86 15.25
C LYS A 85 -12.86 -13.27 16.63
N SER A 86 -13.94 -14.03 16.69
CA SER A 86 -14.62 -14.40 17.94
C SER A 86 -14.19 -15.76 18.48
N MET A 87 -13.15 -16.38 17.91
CA MET A 87 -12.80 -17.77 18.24
C MET A 87 -11.34 -18.05 18.58
N PHE A 88 -10.46 -17.06 18.59
CA PHE A 88 -9.13 -17.25 19.20
C PHE A 88 -9.02 -16.47 20.50
N ILE A 89 -9.58 -17.10 21.52
CA ILE A 89 -9.25 -16.94 22.94
C ILE A 89 -9.78 -15.63 23.55
N ARG A 90 -10.50 -15.78 24.67
CA ARG A 90 -10.71 -14.76 25.69
C ARG A 90 -9.37 -14.31 26.30
N VAL A 91 -8.47 -13.75 25.50
CA VAL A 91 -7.44 -12.83 25.97
C VAL A 91 -7.94 -11.47 25.53
N GLN A 92 -8.22 -10.63 26.53
CA GLN A 92 -8.77 -9.29 26.37
C GLN A 92 -8.16 -8.60 25.14
N GLN A 93 -9.02 -8.03 24.30
CA GLN A 93 -8.61 -7.26 23.13
C GLN A 93 -7.54 -6.25 23.57
N PRO A 94 -6.35 -6.21 22.93
CA PRO A 94 -5.29 -5.31 23.35
C PRO A 94 -5.80 -3.87 23.23
N THR A 95 -5.54 -3.06 24.25
CA THR A 95 -5.91 -1.63 24.29
C THR A 95 -5.25 -0.87 23.15
N ILE A 96 -4.02 -1.28 22.79
CA ILE A 96 -3.31 -0.79 21.61
C ILE A 96 -2.39 -1.89 21.09
N GLU A 97 -2.24 -1.96 19.77
CA GLU A 97 -1.29 -2.82 19.10
C GLU A 97 -0.60 -2.09 17.93
N GLY A 98 0.65 -2.44 17.67
CA GLY A 98 1.42 -1.82 16.61
C GLY A 98 2.91 -2.05 16.71
N TYR A 99 3.66 -1.53 15.73
CA TYR A 99 5.11 -1.64 15.70
C TYR A 99 5.78 -0.54 16.52
N LEU A 100 6.74 -0.93 17.35
CA LEU A 100 7.63 -0.05 18.09
C LEU A 100 9.08 -0.48 17.89
N TYR A 101 10.01 0.47 17.95
CA TYR A 101 11.42 0.16 18.06
C TYR A 101 11.86 0.22 19.52
N ILE A 102 12.63 -0.78 19.95
CA ILE A 102 13.17 -0.85 21.30
C ILE A 102 14.66 -0.56 21.23
N HIS A 103 15.11 0.31 22.13
CA HIS A 103 16.52 0.60 22.31
C HIS A 103 17.20 -0.51 23.13
N GLU A 104 17.92 -1.40 22.46
CA GLU A 104 18.69 -2.45 23.10
C GLU A 104 20.17 -2.08 23.20
N LYS A 105 20.74 -2.29 24.40
CA LYS A 105 22.17 -2.15 24.66
C LYS A 105 22.79 -3.54 24.63
N TRP A 106 23.78 -3.76 23.77
CA TRP A 106 24.56 -4.99 23.71
C TRP A 106 26.05 -4.68 23.86
N ALA A 107 26.90 -5.70 23.97
CA ALA A 107 28.27 -5.59 24.47
C ALA A 107 29.17 -4.57 23.74
N LEU A 108 28.88 -4.21 22.48
CA LEU A 108 29.70 -3.32 21.66
C LEU A 108 28.94 -2.14 21.05
N GLY A 109 27.68 -1.91 21.42
CA GLY A 109 26.91 -0.81 20.83
C GLY A 109 25.45 -0.73 21.26
N MET A 110 24.75 0.21 20.63
CA MET A 110 23.33 0.46 20.81
C MET A 110 22.61 0.19 19.49
N THR A 111 21.51 -0.55 19.54
CA THR A 111 20.72 -0.90 18.34
C THR A 111 19.25 -0.71 18.61
N TRP A 112 18.53 -0.20 17.60
CA TRP A 112 17.07 -0.12 17.63
C TRP A 112 16.51 -1.33 16.92
N VAL A 113 15.82 -2.19 17.66
CA VAL A 113 15.25 -3.43 17.13
C VAL A 113 13.75 -3.26 17.01
N ARG A 114 13.18 -3.66 15.87
CA ARG A 114 11.74 -3.56 15.62
C ARG A 114 11.00 -4.72 16.27
N TYR A 115 9.94 -4.40 17.03
CA TYR A 115 9.03 -5.35 17.64
C TYR A 115 7.59 -5.04 17.25
N TYR A 116 6.77 -6.09 17.13
CA TYR A 116 5.31 -5.97 17.18
C TYR A 116 4.85 -6.05 18.64
N CYS A 117 4.23 -4.98 19.12
CA CYS A 117 3.87 -4.80 20.52
C CYS A 117 2.35 -4.82 20.67
N ARG A 118 1.87 -5.50 21.72
CA ARG A 118 0.46 -5.50 22.16
C ARG A 118 0.40 -5.15 23.63
N TYR A 119 -0.39 -4.15 23.98
CA TYR A 119 -0.57 -3.73 25.38
C TYR A 119 -1.99 -3.99 25.85
N MET A 120 -2.13 -4.60 27.02
CA MET A 120 -3.39 -4.87 27.69
C MET A 120 -3.48 -4.03 28.97
N LYS A 121 -4.32 -2.98 28.98
CA LYS A 121 -4.44 -2.03 30.10
C LYS A 121 -4.90 -2.69 31.41
N ASN A 122 -5.81 -3.66 31.34
CA ASN A 122 -6.39 -4.32 32.51
C ASN A 122 -5.33 -4.99 33.41
N ASN A 123 -4.33 -5.65 32.80
CA ASN A 123 -3.26 -6.34 33.51
C ASN A 123 -1.92 -5.59 33.41
N LYS A 124 -1.91 -4.38 32.80
CA LYS A 124 -0.72 -3.60 32.47
C LYS A 124 0.36 -4.41 31.73
N LEU A 125 -0.04 -5.38 30.92
CA LEU A 125 0.86 -6.34 30.29
C LEU A 125 1.21 -5.90 28.87
N LEU A 126 2.49 -5.74 28.58
CA LEU A 126 3.06 -5.46 27.26
C LEU A 126 3.71 -6.74 26.71
N VAL A 127 3.19 -7.27 25.62
CA VAL A 127 3.73 -8.43 24.91
C VAL A 127 4.43 -7.95 23.64
N MET A 128 5.69 -8.34 23.46
CA MET A 128 6.54 -7.89 22.35
C MET A 128 7.05 -9.09 21.55
N LEU A 129 6.90 -9.03 20.24
CA LEU A 129 7.29 -10.07 19.29
C LEU A 129 8.36 -9.52 18.33
N PRO A 130 9.59 -10.08 18.32
CA PRO A 130 10.65 -9.59 17.44
C PRO A 130 10.27 -9.81 15.97
N THR A 131 10.48 -8.80 15.13
CA THR A 131 10.20 -8.88 13.68
C THR A 131 11.38 -9.34 12.82
N GLU A 132 12.62 -9.21 13.32
CA GLU A 132 13.82 -9.56 12.56
C GLU A 132 14.29 -10.99 12.86
N GLN A 133 14.39 -11.80 11.81
CA GLN A 133 14.78 -13.21 11.89
C GLN A 133 16.31 -13.35 11.93
N LYS A 134 16.85 -14.00 12.96
CA LYS A 134 18.12 -14.74 12.84
C LYS A 134 17.77 -16.22 12.63
N PRO A 135 18.40 -16.91 11.67
CA PRO A 135 17.91 -18.19 11.11
C PRO A 135 17.87 -19.41 12.06
N ALA A 136 18.12 -19.25 13.37
CA ALA A 136 18.22 -20.37 14.31
C ALA A 136 17.54 -20.17 15.67
N THR A 137 16.75 -19.09 15.86
CA THR A 137 16.17 -18.81 17.19
C THR A 137 14.65 -18.75 17.12
N LYS A 138 13.99 -19.58 17.95
CA LYS A 138 12.52 -19.52 18.14
C LYS A 138 12.13 -18.09 18.52
N LEU A 139 11.09 -17.54 17.89
CA LEU A 139 10.51 -16.23 18.22
C LEU A 139 9.84 -16.33 19.59
N VAL A 140 10.60 -16.11 20.65
CA VAL A 140 10.08 -16.10 22.02
C VAL A 140 9.47 -14.72 22.29
N PRO A 141 8.16 -14.64 22.64
CA PRO A 141 7.54 -13.39 23.05
C PRO A 141 8.19 -12.87 24.33
N VAL A 142 8.49 -11.57 24.38
CA VAL A 142 8.93 -10.89 25.59
C VAL A 142 7.71 -10.26 26.26
N GLU A 143 7.39 -10.72 27.46
CA GLU A 143 6.29 -10.18 28.26
C GLU A 143 6.86 -9.25 29.33
N LEU A 144 6.34 -8.02 29.40
CA LEU A 144 6.74 -7.01 30.38
C LEU A 144 5.53 -6.44 31.10
N THR A 145 5.63 -6.31 32.42
CA THR A 145 4.57 -5.73 33.26
C THR A 145 4.85 -4.24 33.48
N LEU A 146 4.03 -3.37 32.91
CA LEU A 146 4.20 -1.92 32.96
C LEU A 146 3.96 -1.34 34.37
N LYS A 147 4.93 -0.60 34.89
CA LYS A 147 4.81 0.20 36.12
C LYS A 147 4.49 1.66 35.82
N SER A 148 5.28 2.27 34.95
CA SER A 148 5.14 3.68 34.57
C SER A 148 5.53 3.89 33.11
N CYS A 149 4.98 4.93 32.49
CA CYS A 149 5.30 5.36 31.14
C CYS A 149 5.54 6.87 31.15
N ILE A 150 6.65 7.32 30.58
CA ILE A 150 7.06 8.73 30.60
C ILE A 150 7.55 9.12 29.22
N ARG A 151 7.10 10.27 28.71
CA ARG A 151 7.60 10.77 27.42
C ARG A 151 9.07 11.18 27.57
N ARG A 152 9.93 10.67 26.68
CA ARG A 152 11.34 11.05 26.69
C ARG A 152 11.50 12.46 26.10
N LYS A 153 12.37 13.26 26.72
CA LYS A 153 12.69 14.61 26.23
C LYS A 153 13.55 14.51 24.97
N SER A 154 13.35 15.42 24.02
CA SER A 154 14.01 15.37 22.70
C SER A 154 15.48 15.79 22.74
N ASP A 155 15.91 16.46 23.81
CA ASP A 155 17.30 16.84 24.09
C ASP A 155 18.15 15.67 24.64
N THR A 156 17.52 14.61 25.15
CA THR A 156 18.22 13.46 25.75
C THR A 156 18.43 12.29 24.78
N ILE A 157 17.89 12.36 23.56
CA ILE A 157 18.00 11.29 22.56
C ILE A 157 17.89 11.83 21.13
N ASP A 158 18.75 11.37 20.22
CA ASP A 158 18.80 11.80 18.81
C ASP A 158 17.63 11.23 17.96
N LYS A 159 16.73 10.45 18.55
CA LYS A 159 15.58 9.83 17.88
C LYS A 159 14.27 10.55 18.23
N ARG A 160 13.43 10.76 17.22
CA ARG A 160 12.10 11.37 17.38
C ARG A 160 11.07 10.36 17.88
N PHE A 161 10.04 10.86 18.57
CA PHE A 161 8.87 10.11 19.03
C PHE A 161 9.17 9.02 20.07
N CYS A 162 10.18 9.26 20.90
CA CYS A 162 10.58 8.33 21.95
C CYS A 162 9.79 8.52 23.26
N PHE A 163 9.60 7.42 23.97
CA PHE A 163 9.06 7.37 25.32
C PHE A 163 9.71 6.22 26.09
N ASP A 164 9.73 6.33 27.40
CA ASP A 164 10.28 5.32 28.28
C ASP A 164 9.18 4.62 29.04
N ILE A 165 9.38 3.33 29.26
CA ILE A 165 8.58 2.55 30.17
C ILE A 165 9.47 1.97 31.26
N GLU A 166 8.96 1.97 32.49
CA GLU A 166 9.51 1.18 33.59
C GLU A 166 8.65 -0.07 33.71
N THR A 167 9.30 -1.23 33.79
CA THR A 167 8.60 -2.51 33.91
C THR A 167 9.05 -3.24 35.17
N GLN A 168 8.37 -4.33 35.52
CA GLN A 168 8.76 -5.14 36.66
C GLN A 168 10.07 -5.89 36.42
N GLU A 169 10.28 -6.31 35.18
CA GLU A 169 11.37 -7.16 34.72
C GLU A 169 12.59 -6.33 34.28
N ARG A 170 12.36 -5.10 33.80
CA ARG A 170 13.42 -4.20 33.32
C ARG A 170 13.25 -2.80 33.91
N PRO A 171 14.33 -2.20 34.46
CA PRO A 171 14.23 -0.91 35.16
C PRO A 171 13.83 0.25 34.22
N LEU A 172 14.34 0.28 32.99
CA LEU A 172 14.01 1.32 32.01
C LEU A 172 14.15 0.77 30.59
N VAL A 173 13.09 0.85 29.80
CA VAL A 173 13.08 0.46 28.39
C VAL A 173 12.67 1.65 27.55
N THR A 174 13.53 2.05 26.61
CA THR A 174 13.25 3.17 25.71
C THR A 174 12.63 2.65 24.42
N LEU A 175 11.48 3.20 24.09
CA LEU A 175 10.67 2.86 22.94
C LEU A 175 10.62 4.03 21.97
N GLN A 176 10.52 3.74 20.68
CA GLN A 176 10.30 4.71 19.62
C GLN A 176 9.07 4.31 18.80
N ALA A 177 8.13 5.25 18.67
CA ALA A 177 6.97 5.12 17.80
C ALA A 177 7.27 5.59 16.37
N MET A 178 6.48 5.10 15.41
CA MET A 178 6.59 5.46 13.98
C MET A 178 6.23 6.92 13.67
N SER A 179 5.39 7.55 14.51
CA SER A 179 4.90 8.91 14.32
C SER A 179 4.54 9.56 15.65
N GLU A 180 4.39 10.89 15.66
CA GLU A 180 3.91 11.61 16.85
C GLU A 180 2.51 11.17 17.28
N PHE A 181 1.61 10.98 16.31
CA PHE A 181 0.26 10.47 16.56
C PHE A 181 0.31 9.10 17.22
N ASN A 182 1.09 8.17 16.67
CA ASN A 182 1.27 6.83 17.24
C ASN A 182 1.85 6.92 18.66
N ARG A 183 2.87 7.75 18.89
CA ARG A 183 3.42 7.99 20.24
C ARG A 183 2.36 8.47 21.22
N LYS A 184 1.52 9.43 20.82
CA LYS A 184 0.43 9.96 21.67
C LYS A 184 -0.55 8.85 22.05
N GLN A 185 -0.95 8.00 21.11
CA GLN A 185 -1.83 6.86 21.39
C GLN A 185 -1.19 5.84 22.35
N TRP A 186 0.10 5.51 22.18
CA TRP A 186 0.82 4.63 23.11
C TRP A 186 0.92 5.21 24.51
N MET A 187 1.24 6.51 24.62
CA MET A 187 1.27 7.23 25.89
C MET A 187 -0.11 7.23 26.57
N GLU A 188 -1.18 7.53 25.83
CA GLU A 188 -2.55 7.54 26.34
C GLU A 188 -3.00 6.15 26.82
N ALA A 189 -2.72 5.11 26.03
CA ALA A 189 -3.06 3.74 26.40
C ALA A 189 -2.35 3.29 27.69
N MET A 190 -1.10 3.71 27.88
CA MET A 190 -0.22 3.36 29.01
C MET A 190 -0.31 4.33 30.21
N ASP A 191 -1.27 5.26 30.21
CA ASP A 191 -1.42 6.32 31.22
C ASP A 191 -0.11 7.12 31.44
N GLY A 192 0.60 7.38 30.34
CA GLY A 192 1.93 7.95 30.35
C GLY A 192 1.93 9.43 30.72
N LYS A 193 2.98 9.85 31.44
CA LYS A 193 3.14 11.21 31.95
C LYS A 193 4.07 12.03 31.07
N GLU A 194 3.78 13.32 30.96
CA GLU A 194 4.72 14.30 30.41
C GLU A 194 5.89 14.49 31.39
N PRO A 195 7.14 14.63 30.92
CA PRO A 195 8.27 14.92 31.79
C PRO A 195 8.06 16.27 32.46
N ILE A 196 8.26 16.31 33.78
CA ILE A 196 8.19 17.55 34.55
C ILE A 196 9.31 18.47 34.05
N TYR A 197 8.91 19.60 33.46
CA TYR A 197 9.83 20.68 33.15
C TYR A 197 10.13 21.40 34.46
N TYR A 198 11.29 21.15 35.07
CA TYR A 198 11.91 22.17 35.89
C TYR A 198 12.31 23.28 34.92
N SER A 199 11.39 24.23 34.74
CA SER A 199 11.73 25.47 34.07
C SER A 199 12.91 26.09 34.82
N PRO A 200 13.96 26.61 34.15
CA PRO A 200 15.00 27.41 34.80
C PRO A 200 14.44 28.65 35.54
N ILE A 201 13.14 28.93 35.36
CA ILE A 201 12.38 30.07 35.86
C ILE A 201 11.95 29.90 37.33
N GLN A 202 12.91 29.63 38.23
CA GLN A 202 12.67 29.79 39.69
C GLN A 202 13.30 31.07 40.25
N LYS A 203 14.05 31.83 39.45
CA LYS A 203 14.46 33.19 39.82
C LYS A 203 13.53 34.20 39.15
N GLN A 204 12.52 34.66 39.90
CA GLN A 204 11.67 35.79 39.51
C GLN A 204 12.50 37.03 39.08
N THR A 205 13.73 37.14 39.59
CA THR A 205 14.68 38.22 39.29
C THR A 205 15.15 38.30 37.84
N GLU A 206 15.00 37.25 37.02
CA GLU A 206 15.39 37.27 35.60
C GLU A 206 14.23 37.59 34.64
N MET A 207 13.00 37.72 35.15
CA MET A 207 11.82 38.10 34.36
C MET A 207 11.50 39.59 34.40
N GLU A 208 12.17 40.35 35.27
CA GLU A 208 12.02 41.81 35.31
C GLU A 208 12.89 42.44 34.20
N LEU A 209 12.25 43.24 33.34
CA LEU A 209 13.00 44.11 32.44
C LEU A 209 13.89 45.02 33.29
N ASN A 210 15.20 45.01 33.04
CA ASN A 210 16.08 45.99 33.66
C ASN A 210 15.77 47.40 33.11
N ALA A 211 16.35 48.45 33.71
CA ALA A 211 16.12 49.83 33.27
C ALA A 211 16.39 50.06 31.78
N VAL A 212 17.29 49.27 31.17
CA VAL A 212 17.59 49.31 29.74
C VAL A 212 16.45 48.69 28.92
N GLY A 213 15.91 47.55 29.37
CA GLY A 213 14.75 46.90 28.79
C GLY A 213 13.52 47.80 28.79
N PHE A 214 13.21 48.43 29.93
CA PHE A 214 12.11 49.41 30.00
C PHE A 214 12.32 50.60 29.08
N LYS A 215 13.56 51.11 28.96
CA LYS A 215 13.89 52.20 28.04
C LYS A 215 13.73 51.80 26.57
N PHE A 216 14.06 50.55 26.23
CA PHE A 216 13.86 50.01 24.88
C PHE A 216 12.37 49.90 24.54
N VAL A 217 11.57 49.30 25.43
CA VAL A 217 10.12 49.16 25.19
C VAL A 217 9.45 50.53 25.07
N ARG A 218 9.80 51.49 25.93
CA ARG A 218 9.30 52.87 25.82
C ARG A 218 9.68 53.53 24.49
N LYS A 219 10.89 53.27 23.98
CA LYS A 219 11.30 53.78 22.65
C LYS A 219 10.49 53.15 21.52
N CYS A 220 10.18 51.85 21.60
CA CYS A 220 9.31 51.18 20.64
C CYS A 220 7.90 51.76 20.66
N ILE A 221 7.33 51.97 21.85
CA ILE A 221 6.00 52.59 22.02
C ILE A 221 5.99 54.00 21.41
N ASN A 222 6.95 54.86 21.75
CA ASN A 222 7.02 56.23 21.20
C ASN A 222 7.16 56.24 19.66
N ILE A 223 7.84 55.26 19.07
CA ILE A 223 7.96 55.14 17.61
C ILE A 223 6.63 54.71 16.99
N VAL A 224 5.89 53.83 17.65
CA VAL A 224 4.54 53.41 17.24
C VAL A 224 3.57 54.60 17.35
N GLU A 225 3.62 55.36 18.45
CA GLU A 225 2.79 56.56 18.65
C GLU A 225 3.09 57.67 17.64
N ALA A 226 4.36 57.87 17.26
CA ALA A 226 4.73 58.87 16.26
C ALA A 226 4.36 58.47 14.82
N LYS A 227 4.02 57.20 14.58
CA LYS A 227 3.71 56.65 13.25
C LYS A 227 2.27 56.14 13.10
N GLY A 228 1.55 55.91 14.19
CA GLY A 228 0.21 55.33 14.19
C GLY A 228 -0.86 56.35 14.56
N ASP A 229 -1.90 56.47 13.73
CA ASP A 229 -3.15 57.12 14.13
C ASP A 229 -3.65 56.50 15.43
N SER A 230 -4.04 57.34 16.39
CA SER A 230 -4.45 56.99 17.75
C SER A 230 -5.77 56.20 17.84
N SER A 231 -6.12 55.44 16.80
CA SER A 231 -7.39 54.72 16.65
C SER A 231 -7.24 53.19 16.70
N ASP A 232 -6.04 52.63 16.89
CA ASP A 232 -5.87 51.18 17.02
C ASP A 232 -5.99 50.72 18.50
N PRO A 233 -7.06 49.98 18.87
CA PRO A 233 -7.32 49.57 20.25
C PRO A 233 -6.26 48.62 20.82
N SER A 234 -5.43 48.01 19.98
CA SER A 234 -4.34 47.12 20.44
C SER A 234 -3.17 47.88 21.07
N VAL A 235 -2.94 49.15 20.70
CA VAL A 235 -1.91 50.02 21.29
C VAL A 235 -2.34 50.53 22.68
N CYS A 236 -3.63 50.88 22.84
CA CYS A 236 -4.20 51.28 24.14
C CYS A 236 -4.14 50.15 25.19
N LEU A 237 -4.35 48.90 24.78
CA LEU A 237 -4.32 47.75 25.69
C LEU A 237 -2.90 47.49 26.25
N MET A 238 -1.86 47.71 25.43
CA MET A 238 -0.47 47.59 25.86
C MET A 238 -0.08 48.68 26.88
N MET A 239 -0.60 49.89 26.73
CA MET A 239 -0.36 50.99 27.68
C MET A 239 -0.96 50.74 29.06
N MET A 240 -2.17 50.18 29.13
CA MET A 240 -2.82 49.85 30.42
C MET A 240 -2.09 48.76 31.20
N MET A 241 -1.27 47.93 30.55
CA MET A 241 -0.48 46.89 31.21
C MET A 241 0.89 47.36 31.72
N MET A 242 1.29 48.62 31.44
CA MET A 242 2.60 49.15 31.83
C MET A 242 2.56 50.27 32.90
N ASN A 243 1.37 50.71 33.34
CA ASN A 243 1.17 51.56 34.52
C ASN A 243 0.67 50.73 35.69
#